data_AF-A0A349N487-F1
#
_entry.id   AF-A0A349N487-F1
#
_cell.length_a   1.000
_cell.length_b   1.000
_cell.length_c   1.000
_cell.angle_alpha   90.00
_cell.angle_beta   90.00
_cell.angle_gamma   90.00
#
_symmetry.space_group_name_H-M   'P 1'
#
loop_
_entity.id
_entity.type
_entity.pdbx_description
1 polymer ?
#
loop_
_entity_poly.entity_id
_entity_poly.type
_entity_poly.pdbx_seq_one_letter_code
_entity_poly.pdbx_strand_id
1 'polypeptide(L)'
;MLTNVDTLAVKDFLLKLQESIVARLAAIDPDVAIVTDKWDRDSGGSGISRVMSGGKVFEKGGVNFSHVFGKAMPASATAERPE
;
A
#
# COMPACT_ATOMS: atom_id res chain seq x y z
N MET A 1 8.84 26.71 -14.06
CA MET A 1 8.08 25.59 -14.65
C MET A 1 7.63 24.68 -13.53
N LEU A 2 6.34 24.54 -13.30
CA LEU A 2 5.82 23.47 -12.44
C LEU A 2 5.99 22.16 -13.22
N THR A 3 6.85 21.28 -12.74
CA THR A 3 6.91 19.90 -13.23
C THR A 3 5.58 19.24 -12.91
N ASN A 4 4.80 18.93 -13.95
CA ASN A 4 3.53 18.23 -13.77
C ASN A 4 3.87 16.80 -13.31
N VAL A 5 3.59 16.48 -12.04
CA VAL A 5 3.89 15.17 -11.47
C VAL A 5 2.85 14.19 -12.01
N ASP A 6 3.31 13.14 -12.70
CA ASP A 6 2.46 12.06 -13.15
C ASP A 6 2.13 11.11 -11.99
N THR A 7 1.01 11.36 -11.34
CA THR A 7 0.53 10.56 -10.20
C THR A 7 0.12 9.15 -10.61
N LEU A 8 -0.25 8.93 -11.87
CA LEU A 8 -0.58 7.60 -12.40
C LEU A 8 0.69 6.75 -12.53
N ALA A 9 1.78 7.32 -13.07
CA ALA A 9 3.06 6.64 -13.14
C ALA A 9 3.58 6.23 -11.76
N VAL A 10 3.43 7.11 -10.75
CA VAL A 10 3.80 6.78 -9.36
C VAL A 10 2.92 5.67 -8.79
N LYS A 11 1.59 5.74 -9.01
CA LYS A 11 0.65 4.68 -8.59
C LYS A 11 1.04 3.32 -9.17
N ASP A 12 1.31 3.27 -10.47
CA ASP A 12 1.66 2.02 -11.18
C ASP A 12 3.00 1.46 -10.69
N PHE A 13 3.97 2.33 -10.43
CA PHE A 13 5.24 1.93 -9.82
C PHE A 13 5.02 1.29 -8.44
N LEU A 14 4.22 1.93 -7.56
CA LEU A 14 3.98 1.44 -6.21
C LEU A 14 3.20 0.12 -6.18
N LEU A 15 2.25 -0.08 -7.11
CA LEU A 15 1.55 -1.36 -7.27
C LEU A 15 2.50 -2.48 -7.68
N LYS A 16 3.36 -2.23 -8.68
CA LYS A 16 4.40 -3.18 -9.11
C LYS A 16 5.41 -3.47 -8.00
N LEU A 17 5.73 -2.47 -7.18
CA LEU A 17 6.62 -2.63 -6.03
C LEU A 17 6.00 -3.57 -4.99
N GLN A 18 4.72 -3.38 -4.63
CA GLN A 18 4.01 -4.28 -3.72
C GLN A 18 4.06 -5.74 -4.22
N GLU A 19 3.75 -5.95 -5.50
CA GLU A 19 3.78 -7.28 -6.12
C GLU A 19 5.17 -7.91 -6.08
N SER A 20 6.21 -7.16 -6.45
CA SER A 20 7.60 -7.60 -6.44
C SER A 20 8.08 -7.99 -5.04
N ILE A 21 7.76 -7.18 -4.02
CA ILE A 21 8.11 -7.47 -2.63
C ILE A 21 7.41 -8.76 -2.18
N VAL A 22 6.11 -8.89 -2.41
CA VAL A 22 5.34 -10.08 -1.99
C VAL A 22 5.86 -11.34 -2.69
N ALA A 23 6.14 -11.27 -3.98
CA ALA A 23 6.71 -12.40 -4.73
C ALA A 23 8.07 -12.84 -4.18
N ARG A 24 8.94 -11.88 -3.83
CA ARG A 24 10.26 -12.18 -3.25
C ARG A 24 10.15 -12.75 -1.83
N LEU A 25 9.23 -12.25 -1.02
CA LEU A 25 8.98 -12.79 0.32
C LEU A 25 8.43 -14.22 0.25
N ALA A 26 7.48 -14.48 -0.66
CA ALA A 26 6.97 -15.83 -0.91
C ALA A 26 8.05 -16.80 -1.42
N ALA A 27 9.01 -16.31 -2.22
CA ALA A 27 10.13 -17.13 -2.68
C ALA A 27 11.10 -17.51 -1.54
N ILE A 28 11.22 -16.66 -0.51
CA ILE A 28 12.02 -16.93 0.69
C ILE A 28 11.29 -17.90 1.63
N ASP A 29 9.96 -17.80 1.72
CA ASP A 29 9.12 -18.62 2.60
C ASP A 29 7.95 -19.25 1.81
N PRO A 30 8.19 -20.33 1.04
CA PRO A 30 7.18 -20.89 0.13
C PRO A 30 5.92 -21.42 0.82
N ASP A 31 6.01 -21.70 2.12
CA ASP A 31 4.90 -22.23 2.93
C ASP A 31 4.09 -21.11 3.62
N VAL A 32 4.49 -19.84 3.50
CA VAL A 32 3.77 -18.72 4.13
C VAL A 32 2.41 -18.52 3.47
N ALA A 33 1.35 -18.48 4.28
CA ALA A 33 0.02 -18.16 3.77
C ALA A 33 -0.06 -16.67 3.43
N ILE A 34 -0.58 -16.33 2.26
CA ILE A 34 -0.75 -14.94 1.80
C ILE A 34 -2.23 -14.66 1.54
N VAL A 35 -2.78 -13.66 2.24
CA VAL A 35 -4.15 -13.17 2.05
C VAL A 35 -4.08 -11.80 1.38
N THR A 36 -4.85 -11.62 0.31
CA THR A 36 -5.01 -10.33 -0.37
C THR A 36 -6.41 -9.80 -0.11
N ASP A 37 -6.49 -8.58 0.39
CA ASP A 37 -7.73 -7.86 0.63
C ASP A 37 -7.71 -6.54 -0.16
N LYS A 38 -8.75 -6.32 -0.97
CA LYS A 38 -8.92 -5.09 -1.75
C LYS A 38 -10.09 -4.33 -1.16
N TRP A 39 -9.89 -3.04 -0.95
CA TRP A 39 -10.89 -2.19 -0.32
C TRP A 39 -10.95 -0.83 -1.00
N ASP A 40 -12.13 -0.22 -0.92
CA ASP A 40 -12.43 1.12 -1.37
C ASP A 40 -12.92 1.96 -0.19
N ARG A 41 -12.74 3.28 -0.25
CA ARG A 41 -13.26 4.22 0.75
C ARG A 41 -14.38 5.04 0.14
N ASP A 42 -15.52 5.09 0.85
CA ASP A 42 -16.65 5.95 0.49
C ASP A 42 -16.25 7.42 0.34
N SER A 43 -15.27 7.88 1.14
CA SER A 43 -14.74 9.24 1.12
C SER A 43 -13.75 9.52 -0.02
N GLY A 44 -13.39 8.51 -0.81
CA GLY A 44 -12.41 8.60 -1.89
C GLY A 44 -11.15 7.76 -1.64
N GLY A 45 -10.71 7.08 -2.71
CA GLY A 45 -9.50 6.27 -2.74
C GLY A 45 -9.73 4.79 -2.46
N SER A 46 -8.64 4.02 -2.56
CA SER A 46 -8.65 2.57 -2.43
C SER A 46 -7.30 2.03 -1.99
N GLY A 47 -7.26 0.74 -1.69
CA GLY A 47 -6.02 0.07 -1.31
C GLY A 47 -6.07 -1.43 -1.51
N ILE A 48 -4.89 -2.03 -1.35
CA ILE A 48 -4.67 -3.48 -1.39
C ILE A 48 -3.81 -3.82 -0.18
N SER A 49 -4.39 -4.55 0.76
CA SER A 49 -3.65 -5.14 1.88
C SER A 49 -3.20 -6.54 1.49
N ARG A 50 -1.92 -6.87 1.67
CA ARG A 50 -1.43 -8.25 1.52
C ARG A 50 -0.76 -8.67 2.81
N VAL A 51 -1.37 -9.62 3.51
CA VAL A 51 -0.91 -10.12 4.81
C VAL A 51 -0.36 -11.52 4.62
N MET A 52 0.81 -11.77 5.22
CA MET A 52 1.43 -13.08 5.27
C MET A 52 1.50 -13.59 6.72
N SER A 53 1.29 -14.88 6.94
CA SER A 53 1.34 -15.46 8.29
C SER A 53 1.57 -16.97 8.28
N GLY A 54 2.11 -17.48 9.39
CA GLY A 54 2.26 -18.92 9.60
C GLY A 54 3.36 -19.56 8.75
N GLY A 55 4.31 -18.75 8.27
CA GLY A 55 5.47 -19.22 7.53
C GLY A 55 6.58 -19.74 8.44
N LYS A 56 7.58 -20.39 7.85
CA LYS A 56 8.74 -20.92 8.59
C LYS A 56 9.78 -19.82 8.86
N VAL A 57 9.80 -18.79 8.04
CA VAL A 57 10.71 -17.64 8.13
C VAL A 57 9.97 -16.43 8.68
N PHE A 58 8.77 -16.15 8.16
CA PHE A 58 7.96 -15.02 8.58
C PHE A 58 6.77 -15.50 9.42
N GLU A 59 6.83 -15.24 10.73
CA GLU A 59 5.70 -15.48 11.63
C GLU A 59 4.46 -14.69 11.17
N LYS A 60 4.65 -13.39 10.88
CA LYS A 60 3.64 -12.49 10.32
C LYS A 60 4.27 -11.32 9.58
N GLY A 61 3.66 -10.87 8.49
CA GLY A 61 4.10 -9.72 7.72
C GLY A 61 2.97 -9.07 6.92
N GLY A 62 3.20 -7.85 6.43
CA GLY A 62 2.24 -7.14 5.60
C GLY A 62 2.92 -6.23 4.60
N VAL A 63 2.43 -6.23 3.36
CA VAL A 63 2.87 -5.31 2.31
C VAL A 63 1.63 -4.63 1.77
N ASN A 64 1.39 -3.39 2.18
CA ASN A 64 0.13 -2.69 1.93
C ASN A 64 0.33 -1.55 0.94
N PHE A 65 -0.68 -1.35 0.09
CA PHE A 65 -0.77 -0.24 -0.83
C PHE A 65 -2.03 0.56 -0.53
N SER A 66 -1.93 1.89 -0.52
CA SER A 66 -3.08 2.78 -0.41
C SER A 66 -2.90 3.99 -1.33
N HIS A 67 -3.94 4.33 -2.08
CA HIS A 67 -4.04 5.59 -2.79
C HIS A 67 -5.33 6.28 -2.34
N VAL A 68 -5.21 7.17 -1.35
CA VAL A 68 -6.33 7.84 -0.70
C VAL A 68 -6.35 9.32 -1.04
N PHE A 69 -7.55 9.87 -1.20
CA PHE A 69 -7.78 11.27 -1.50
C PHE A 69 -9.12 11.69 -0.91
N GLY A 70 -9.25 12.98 -0.63
CA GLY A 70 -10.44 13.55 0.01
C GLY A 70 -10.42 15.07 -0.11
N LYS A 71 -11.48 15.70 0.41
CA LYS A 71 -11.63 17.16 0.30
C LYS A 71 -10.73 17.96 1.26
N ALA A 72 -10.27 17.33 2.33
CA ALA A 72 -9.46 17.96 3.36
C ALA A 72 -8.46 16.96 3.93
N MET A 73 -7.34 17.49 4.44
CA MET A 73 -6.37 16.70 5.17
C MET A 73 -6.92 16.34 6.56
N PRO A 74 -6.58 15.16 7.12
CA PRO A 74 -6.99 14.83 8.48
C PRO A 74 -6.35 15.81 9.48
N ALA A 75 -7.03 16.06 10.60
CA ALA A 75 -6.58 16.99 11.64
C ALA A 75 -5.16 16.70 12.16
N SER A 76 -4.75 15.43 12.17
CA SER A 76 -3.39 15.00 12.53
C SER A 76 -2.32 15.49 11.56
N ALA A 77 -2.66 15.72 10.29
CA ALA A 77 -1.73 16.20 9.26
C ALA A 77 -1.69 17.72 9.15
N THR A 78 -2.76 18.42 9.56
CA THR A 78 -2.84 19.90 9.55
C THR A 78 -2.38 20.54 10.86
N ALA A 79 -2.28 19.76 11.95
CA ALA A 79 -1.84 20.26 13.25
C ALA A 79 -0.42 20.88 13.22
N GLU A 80 0.52 20.31 12.45
CA GLU A 80 1.89 20.83 12.34
C GLU A 80 2.13 21.67 11.08
N ARG A 81 1.17 21.71 10.16
CA ARG A 81 1.23 22.50 8.92
C ARG A 81 -0.16 23.06 8.63
N PRO A 82 -0.50 24.23 9.19
CA PRO A 82 -1.75 24.92 8.91
C PRO A 82 -1.86 25.19 7.40
N GLU A 83 -3.08 25.08 6.89
CA GLU A 83 -3.42 25.31 5.49
C GLU A 83 -3.21 26.77 5.06
#